data_AF-A0A5P8K2T1-F1
#
_entry.id   AF-A0A5P8K2T1-F1
#
_cell.length_a   1.000
_cell.length_b   1.000
_cell.length_c   1.000
_cell.angle_alpha   90.00
_cell.angle_beta   90.00
_cell.angle_gamma   90.00
#
_symmetry.space_group_name_H-M   'P 1'
#
loop_
_entity.id
_entity.type
_entity.pdbx_description
1 polymer ?
#
loop_
_entity_poly.entity_id
_entity_poly.type
_entity_poly.pdbx_seq_one_letter_code
_entity_poly.pdbx_strand_id
1 'polypeptide(L)'
;MADQPGDEEEVRLVTDVVDSLEALEDPAERAKRAGQMLAAWPVQGSRLREIRQEAVVAMRAQKVSYRQIAKTLGISLARVQQIEAGERGRKAKAEE
;
A
#
# COMPACT_ATOMS: atom_id res chain seq x y z
N MET A 1 -13.60 -5.63 -16.79
CA MET A 1 -12.29 -5.78 -16.12
C MET A 1 -12.36 -7.15 -15.49
N ALA A 2 -11.58 -8.09 -16.00
CA ALA A 2 -11.54 -9.43 -15.42
C ALA A 2 -10.72 -9.33 -14.14
N ASP A 3 -11.31 -9.72 -13.02
CA ASP A 3 -10.56 -10.11 -11.83
C ASP A 3 -9.51 -11.11 -12.27
N GLN A 4 -8.24 -10.69 -12.29
CA GLN A 4 -7.16 -11.66 -12.37
C GLN A 4 -7.05 -12.30 -10.98
N PRO A 5 -7.13 -13.63 -10.88
CA PRO A 5 -7.18 -14.34 -9.60
C PRO A 5 -5.95 -14.14 -8.69
N GLY A 6 -4.92 -13.42 -9.14
CA GLY A 6 -3.74 -13.04 -8.35
C GLY A 6 -3.78 -11.64 -7.75
N ASP A 7 -4.59 -10.70 -8.23
CA ASP A 7 -4.52 -9.27 -7.83
C ASP A 7 -4.89 -9.02 -6.36
N GLU A 8 -5.57 -9.98 -5.74
CA GLU A 8 -5.97 -9.93 -4.33
C GLU A 8 -5.24 -10.94 -3.45
N GLU A 9 -4.43 -11.86 -4.00
CA GLU A 9 -3.83 -12.94 -3.22
C GLU A 9 -2.87 -12.41 -2.16
N GLU A 10 -1.97 -11.46 -2.52
CA GLU A 10 -1.05 -10.87 -1.54
C GLU A 10 -1.79 -10.04 -0.50
N VAL A 11 -2.88 -9.37 -0.88
CA VAL A 11 -3.71 -8.60 0.04
C VAL A 11 -4.37 -9.54 1.05
N ARG A 12 -4.98 -10.63 0.56
CA ARG A 12 -5.62 -11.66 1.39
C ARG A 12 -4.63 -12.30 2.35
N LEU A 13 -3.43 -12.67 1.89
CA LEU A 13 -2.40 -13.24 2.77
C LEU A 13 -2.06 -12.31 3.94
N VAL A 14 -1.95 -11.00 3.69
CA VAL A 14 -1.65 -10.03 4.76
C VAL A 14 -2.85 -9.86 5.70
N THR A 15 -4.06 -9.74 5.17
CA THR A 15 -5.27 -9.53 6.00
C THR A 15 -5.62 -10.78 6.80
N ASP A 16 -5.52 -11.97 6.22
CA ASP A 16 -5.80 -13.25 6.89
C ASP A 16 -4.85 -13.46 8.07
N VAL A 17 -3.59 -13.04 7.95
CA VAL A 17 -2.66 -13.07 9.08
C VAL A 17 -3.13 -12.13 10.19
N VAL A 18 -3.60 -10.92 9.88
CA VAL A 18 -4.16 -10.00 10.88
C VAL A 18 -5.38 -10.62 11.55
N ASP A 19 -6.31 -11.18 10.80
CA ASP A 19 -7.52 -11.84 11.32
C ASP A 19 -7.14 -13.03 12.23
N SER A 20 -6.11 -13.80 11.87
CA SER A 20 -5.62 -14.90 12.68
C SER A 20 -5.06 -14.46 14.04
N LEU A 21 -4.52 -13.23 14.14
CA LEU A 21 -4.05 -12.68 15.40
C LEU A 21 -5.22 -12.32 16.33
N GLU A 22 -6.33 -11.82 15.77
CA GLU A 22 -7.53 -11.49 16.55
C GLU A 22 -8.18 -12.74 17.15
N ALA A 23 -8.11 -13.87 16.44
CA ALA A 23 -8.65 -15.16 16.87
C ALA A 23 -7.86 -15.84 18.01
N LEU A 24 -6.70 -15.30 18.42
CA LEU A 24 -5.89 -15.86 19.51
C LEU A 24 -6.56 -15.66 20.88
N GLU A 25 -6.84 -16.77 21.58
CA GLU A 25 -7.47 -16.77 22.90
C GLU A 25 -6.62 -16.06 23.96
N ASP A 26 -5.32 -16.35 24.01
CA ASP A 26 -4.40 -15.73 24.98
C ASP A 26 -4.12 -14.25 24.62
N PRO A 27 -4.56 -13.29 25.46
CA PRO A 27 -4.32 -11.87 25.21
C PRO A 27 -2.83 -11.50 25.23
N ALA A 28 -2.00 -12.18 26.01
CA ALA A 28 -0.56 -11.88 26.07
C ALA A 28 0.14 -12.28 24.77
N GLU A 29 -0.16 -13.48 24.25
CA GLU A 29 0.38 -13.96 22.97
C GLU A 29 -0.12 -13.11 21.78
N ARG A 30 -1.40 -12.74 21.77
CA ARG A 30 -1.98 -11.84 20.77
C ARG A 30 -1.27 -10.49 20.74
N ALA A 31 -1.10 -9.85 21.90
CA ALA A 31 -0.41 -8.57 22.00
C ALA A 31 1.05 -8.65 21.55
N LYS A 32 1.76 -9.72 21.94
CA LYS A 32 3.15 -9.96 21.55
C LYS A 32 3.31 -10.08 20.04
N ARG A 33 2.51 -10.92 19.38
CA ARG A 33 2.59 -11.13 17.93
C ARG A 33 2.17 -9.91 17.13
N ALA A 34 1.08 -9.24 17.53
CA ALA A 34 0.67 -7.99 16.91
C ALA A 34 1.77 -6.91 17.04
N GLY A 35 2.41 -6.80 18.20
CA GLY A 35 3.54 -5.90 18.41
C GLY A 35 4.73 -6.17 17.49
N GLN A 36 5.07 -7.44 17.25
CA GLN A 36 6.11 -7.83 16.29
C GLN A 36 5.77 -7.41 14.86
N MET A 37 4.52 -7.61 14.43
CA MET A 37 4.05 -7.16 13.11
C MET A 37 4.14 -5.64 12.98
N LEU A 38 3.68 -4.91 13.99
CA LEU A 38 3.74 -3.45 14.03
C LEU A 38 5.18 -2.92 13.99
N ALA A 39 6.13 -3.61 14.60
CA ALA A 39 7.55 -3.24 14.54
C ALA A 39 8.14 -3.41 13.13
N ALA A 40 7.70 -4.44 12.39
CA ALA A 40 8.16 -4.70 11.02
C ALA A 40 7.47 -3.82 9.97
N TRP A 41 6.23 -3.38 10.25
CA TRP A 41 5.37 -2.70 9.27
C TRP A 41 5.93 -1.39 8.70
N PRO A 42 6.62 -0.51 9.45
CA PRO A 42 7.17 0.73 8.89
C PRO A 42 8.10 0.50 7.69
N VAL A 43 8.93 -0.55 7.76
CA VAL A 43 9.84 -0.94 6.67
C VAL A 43 9.07 -1.45 5.47
N GLN A 44 8.15 -2.40 5.69
CA GLN A 44 7.36 -2.97 4.60
C GLN A 44 6.46 -1.93 3.94
N GLY A 45 5.82 -1.07 4.73
CA GLY A 45 5.04 0.05 4.23
C GLY A 45 5.87 1.06 3.42
N SER A 46 7.14 1.28 3.76
CA SER A 46 8.05 2.10 2.91
C SER A 46 8.31 1.41 1.59
N ARG A 47 8.67 0.12 1.62
CA ARG A 47 8.95 -0.67 0.42
C ARG A 47 7.75 -0.73 -0.53
N LEU A 48 6.53 -0.91 -0.02
CA LEU A 48 5.30 -0.87 -0.84
C LEU A 48 5.11 0.49 -1.53
N ARG A 49 5.46 1.59 -0.86
CA ARG A 49 5.40 2.94 -1.46
C ARG A 49 6.44 3.12 -2.55
N GLU A 50 7.66 2.61 -2.34
CA GLU A 50 8.76 2.63 -3.31
C GLU A 50 8.40 1.81 -4.54
N ILE A 51 7.95 0.56 -4.38
CA ILE A 51 7.47 -0.30 -5.47
C ILE A 51 6.41 0.42 -6.31
N ARG A 52 5.42 1.07 -5.65
CA ARG A 52 4.39 1.81 -6.37
C ARG A 52 4.94 3.03 -7.12
N GLN A 53 5.87 3.77 -6.51
CA GLN A 53 6.51 4.92 -7.15
C GLN A 53 7.31 4.47 -8.38
N GLU A 54 8.15 3.46 -8.25
CA GLU A 54 8.95 2.89 -9.33
C GLU A 54 8.07 2.45 -10.50
N ALA A 55 6.96 1.77 -10.22
CA ALA A 55 6.01 1.37 -11.26
C ALA A 55 5.41 2.57 -12.02
N VAL A 56 5.02 3.65 -11.31
CA VAL A 56 4.52 4.88 -11.95
C VAL A 56 5.61 5.54 -12.79
N VAL A 57 6.83 5.67 -12.26
CA VAL A 57 7.98 6.23 -13.00
C VAL A 57 8.28 5.41 -14.26
N ALA A 58 8.23 4.08 -14.17
CA ALA A 58 8.44 3.19 -15.31
C ALA A 58 7.36 3.36 -16.40
N MET A 59 6.08 3.51 -16.02
CA MET A 59 5.02 3.82 -16.98
C MET A 59 5.22 5.19 -17.66
N ARG A 60 5.72 6.17 -16.90
CA ARG A 60 6.03 7.51 -17.43
C ARG A 60 7.21 7.50 -18.38
N ALA A 61 8.24 6.69 -18.09
CA ALA A 61 9.36 6.45 -19.01
C ALA A 61 8.91 5.82 -20.34
N GLN A 62 7.85 4.99 -20.31
CA GLN A 62 7.18 4.44 -21.49
C GLN A 62 6.25 5.43 -22.20
N LYS A 63 6.28 6.72 -21.83
CA LYS A 63 5.44 7.80 -22.39
C LYS A 63 3.93 7.63 -22.18
N VAL A 64 3.51 6.77 -21.23
CA VAL A 64 2.08 6.66 -20.87
C VAL A 64 1.65 7.97 -20.20
N SER A 65 0.54 8.55 -20.66
CA SER A 65 0.04 9.82 -20.11
C SER A 65 -0.47 9.66 -18.67
N TYR A 66 -0.36 10.71 -17.85
CA TYR A 66 -0.89 10.67 -16.48
C TYR A 66 -2.37 10.28 -16.40
N ARG A 67 -3.19 10.76 -17.37
CA ARG A 67 -4.61 10.43 -17.43
C ARG A 67 -4.85 8.95 -17.70
N GLN A 68 -4.02 8.34 -18.56
CA GLN A 68 -4.09 6.92 -18.83
C GLN A 68 -3.64 6.10 -17.61
N ILE A 69 -2.55 6.48 -16.94
CA ILE A 69 -2.08 5.83 -15.70
C ILE A 69 -3.16 5.92 -14.62
N ALA A 70 -3.75 7.10 -14.41
CA ALA A 70 -4.84 7.33 -13.46
C ALA A 70 -6.02 6.38 -13.72
N LYS A 71 -6.43 6.23 -14.98
CA LYS A 71 -7.48 5.30 -15.40
C LYS A 71 -7.09 3.84 -15.15
N THR A 72 -5.86 3.45 -15.49
CA THR A 72 -5.36 2.08 -15.29
C THR A 72 -5.30 1.70 -13.80
N LEU A 73 -4.83 2.61 -12.96
CA LEU A 73 -4.64 2.36 -11.52
C LEU A 73 -5.88 2.66 -10.67
N GLY A 74 -6.95 3.20 -11.25
CA GLY A 74 -8.16 3.58 -10.51
C GLY A 74 -7.95 4.72 -9.50
N ILE A 75 -7.00 5.63 -9.73
CA ILE A 75 -6.69 6.76 -8.84
C ILE A 75 -6.77 8.10 -9.58
N SER A 76 -6.78 9.21 -8.86
CA SER A 76 -6.82 10.54 -9.48
C SER A 76 -5.51 10.89 -10.19
N LEU A 77 -5.59 11.73 -11.23
CA LEU A 77 -4.41 12.25 -11.94
C LEU A 77 -3.43 12.95 -11.01
N ALA A 78 -3.94 13.79 -10.11
CA ALA A 78 -3.13 14.47 -9.11
C ALA A 78 -2.38 13.47 -8.21
N ARG A 79 -3.02 12.34 -7.87
CA ARG A 79 -2.37 11.30 -7.08
C ARG A 79 -1.24 10.61 -7.83
N VAL A 80 -1.40 10.37 -9.14
CA VAL A 80 -0.32 9.83 -9.98
C VAL A 80 0.90 10.75 -9.97
N GLN A 81 0.70 12.06 -10.13
CA GLN A 81 1.79 13.06 -10.12
C GLN A 81 2.51 13.10 -8.77
N GLN A 82 1.76 13.07 -7.65
CA GLN A 82 2.34 12.97 -6.31
C GLN A 82 3.17 11.69 -6.13
N ILE A 83 2.67 10.55 -6.63
CA ILE A 83 3.39 9.28 -6.55
C ILE A 83 4.69 9.35 -7.35
N GLU A 84 4.66 9.85 -8.58
CA GLU A 84 5.86 10.02 -9.41
C GLU A 84 6.91 10.91 -8.72
N ALA A 85 6.48 12.03 -8.13
CA ALA A 85 7.32 12.95 -7.39
C ALA A 85 7.86 12.38 -6.06
N GLY A 86 7.45 11.18 -5.65
CA GLY A 86 7.82 10.59 -4.36
C GLY A 86 7.14 11.24 -3.17
N GLU A 87 6.10 12.04 -3.41
CA GLU A 87 5.36 12.71 -2.36
C GLU A 87 4.51 11.70 -1.56
N ARG A 88 4.85 11.61 -0.27
CA ARG A 88 4.03 10.95 0.74
C ARG A 88 2.91 11.93 1.07
N GLY A 89 1.66 11.48 1.00
CA GLY A 89 0.49 12.34 1.24
C GLY A 89 0.71 13.23 2.47
N ARG A 90 0.54 14.53 2.30
CA ARG A 90 0.75 15.52 3.37
C ARG A 90 -0.12 15.10 4.55
N LYS A 91 0.46 14.87 5.74
CA LYS A 91 -0.33 14.84 6.99
C LYS A 91 -1.13 16.13 6.99
N ALA A 92 -2.47 16.05 7.05
CA ALA A 92 -3.27 17.24 7.34
C ALA A 92 -2.59 17.94 8.50
N LYS A 93 -2.21 19.21 8.33
CA LYS A 93 -1.66 19.99 9.43
C LYS A 93 -2.68 19.87 10.55
N ALA A 94 -2.27 19.38 11.71
CA ALA A 94 -3.03 19.62 12.92
C ALA A 94 -3.08 21.15 13.04
N GLU A 95 -4.27 21.71 12.84
CA GLU A 95 -4.56 23.07 13.25
C GLU A 95 -4.53 23.03 14.79
N GLU A 96 -3.56 23.74 15.36
CA GLU A 96 -3.49 24.11 16.77
C GLU A 96 -3.78 25.61 16.87
#